data_AF-A0A7J6Q6W5-F1
#
_entry.id   AF-A0A7J6Q6W5-F1
#
_cell.length_a   1.000
_cell.length_b   1.000
_cell.length_c   1.000
_cell.angle_alpha   90.00
_cell.angle_beta   90.00
_cell.angle_gamma   90.00
#
_symmetry.space_group_name_H-M   'P 1'
#
loop_
_entity.id
_entity.type
_entity.pdbx_description
1 polymer ?
#
loop_
_entity_poly.entity_id
_entity_poly.type
_entity_poly.pdbx_seq_one_letter_code
_entity_poly.pdbx_strand_id
1 'polypeptide(L)'
;FQATNLGLAFKQIDAMLDWSLNDEPVADDEEDEFRSEESRLSVRTKVWLSYTSNIISSGCREQIRYIAEHHMTQVFITTAGGIEEDFIKCLSDFHLGDFALDGKTLRRRGLNRTGNLIVPNDNYCKFEEWFEPIIDKMHDELEQDGVIWTPSKMVVSVSFDA
;
A
#
# COMPACT_ATOMS: atom_id res chain seq x y z
N PHE A 1 -3.20 29.30 5.87
CA PHE A 1 -3.69 28.49 4.73
C PHE A 1 -3.00 27.13 4.71
N GLN A 2 -3.31 26.24 3.76
CA GLN A 2 -2.79 24.86 3.74
C GLN A 2 -1.26 24.76 3.66
N ALA A 3 -0.56 25.77 3.14
CA ALA A 3 0.91 25.80 3.12
C ALA A 3 1.53 25.70 4.52
N THR A 4 0.94 26.35 5.54
CA THR A 4 1.41 26.25 6.93
C THR A 4 1.26 24.83 7.46
N ASN A 5 0.10 24.20 7.21
CA ASN A 5 -0.16 22.83 7.66
C ASN A 5 0.77 21.82 6.97
N LEU A 6 1.10 22.04 5.69
CA LEU A 6 2.07 21.21 4.97
C LEU A 6 3.47 21.29 5.61
N GLY A 7 3.94 22.50 5.93
CA GLY A 7 5.22 22.67 6.62
C GLY A 7 5.24 22.05 8.02
N LEU A 8 4.12 22.06 8.75
CA LEU A 8 3.99 21.35 10.03
C LEU A 8 3.99 19.83 9.85
N ALA A 9 3.36 19.32 8.78
CA ALA A 9 3.34 17.90 8.47
C ALA A 9 4.75 17.36 8.19
N PHE A 10 5.60 18.09 7.46
CA PHE A 10 7.00 17.69 7.24
C PHE A 10 7.76 17.56 8.56
N LYS A 11 7.67 18.56 9.44
CA LYS A 11 8.31 18.50 10.76
C LYS A 11 7.83 17.32 11.59
N GLN A 12 6.55 16.98 11.49
CA GLN A 12 5.98 15.84 12.22
C GLN A 12 6.49 14.51 11.66
N ILE A 13 6.63 14.39 10.33
CA ILE A 13 7.20 13.20 9.70
C ILE A 13 8.67 13.05 10.10
N ASP A 14 9.47 14.12 10.05
CA ASP A 14 10.87 14.10 10.49
C ASP A 14 10.96 13.67 11.96
N ALA A 15 10.11 14.23 12.84
CA ALA A 15 10.06 13.83 14.24
C ALA A 15 9.72 12.34 14.43
N MET A 16 8.80 11.78 13.63
CA MET A 16 8.49 10.34 13.66
C MET A 16 9.66 9.48 13.19
N LEU A 17 10.40 9.94 12.17
CA LEU A 17 11.53 9.20 11.62
C LEU A 17 12.74 9.27 12.54
N ASP A 18 12.93 10.37 13.26
CA ASP A 18 14.08 10.62 14.13
C ASP A 18 13.91 10.07 15.55
N TRP A 19 12.67 9.95 16.04
CA TRP A 19 12.38 9.51 17.41
C TRP A 19 12.87 8.08 17.70
N SER A 20 13.38 7.91 18.91
CA SER A 20 13.62 6.63 19.58
C SER A 20 13.18 6.70 21.04
N LEU A 21 13.07 5.54 21.70
CA LEU A 21 12.81 5.49 23.13
C LEU A 21 13.89 6.22 23.95
N ASN A 22 15.10 6.42 23.40
CA ASN A 22 16.16 7.16 24.05
C ASN A 22 15.86 8.66 24.25
N ASP A 23 14.91 9.20 23.48
CA ASP A 23 14.45 10.58 23.61
C ASP A 23 13.50 10.77 24.81
N GLU A 24 12.98 9.66 25.36
CA GLU A 24 12.11 9.65 26.54
C GLU A 24 12.92 9.42 27.82
N PRO A 25 12.54 10.05 28.95
CA PRO A 25 13.16 9.76 30.24
C PRO A 25 12.95 8.29 30.63
N VAL A 26 13.95 7.71 31.29
CA VAL A 26 13.86 6.33 31.81
C VAL A 26 12.92 6.34 33.03
N ALA A 27 11.82 5.58 32.95
CA ALA A 27 10.89 5.44 34.06
C ALA A 27 11.45 4.55 35.17
N ASP A 28 11.00 4.75 36.41
CA ASP A 28 11.46 3.95 37.56
C ASP A 28 11.09 2.47 37.41
N ASP A 29 9.98 2.16 36.74
CA ASP A 29 9.45 0.83 36.45
C ASP A 29 9.82 0.29 35.06
N GLU A 30 10.74 0.95 34.34
CA GLU A 30 11.24 0.48 33.04
C GLU A 30 11.87 -0.92 33.16
N GLU A 31 11.54 -1.80 32.21
CA GLU A 31 12.11 -3.15 32.14
C GLU A 31 13.62 -3.09 31.88
N ASP A 32 14.39 -3.96 32.52
CA ASP A 32 15.87 -3.93 32.44
C ASP A 32 16.39 -4.01 30.99
N GLU A 33 15.63 -4.65 30.10
CA GLU A 33 15.98 -4.77 28.68
C GLU A 33 15.90 -3.45 27.90
N PHE A 34 15.20 -2.43 28.41
CA PHE A 34 15.06 -1.09 27.80
C PHE A 34 15.77 0.02 28.58
N ARG A 35 16.66 -0.33 29.53
CA ARG A 35 17.41 0.66 30.32
C ARG A 35 18.73 1.09 29.70
N SER A 36 19.34 0.26 28.85
CA SER A 36 20.61 0.62 28.22
C SER A 36 20.39 1.59 27.05
N GLU A 37 21.32 2.51 26.83
CA GLU A 37 21.25 3.45 25.70
C GLU A 37 21.14 2.72 24.35
N GLU A 38 21.90 1.64 24.17
CA GLU A 38 21.86 0.80 22.96
C GLU A 38 20.45 0.21 22.70
N SER A 39 19.83 -0.36 23.74
CA SER A 39 18.47 -0.92 23.62
C SER A 39 17.44 0.15 23.27
N ARG A 40 17.51 1.32 23.90
CA ARG A 40 16.56 2.42 23.69
C ARG A 40 16.69 3.04 22.31
N LEU A 41 17.91 3.15 21.78
CA LEU A 41 18.15 3.60 20.41
C LEU A 41 17.59 2.62 19.38
N SER A 42 17.53 1.32 19.71
CA SER A 42 16.96 0.30 18.81
C SER A 42 15.42 0.35 18.71
N VAL A 43 14.75 0.91 19.72
CA VAL A 43 13.29 1.09 19.71
C VAL A 43 12.94 2.39 18.99
N ARG A 44 12.48 2.26 17.74
CA ARG A 44 12.07 3.38 16.87
C ARG A 44 10.55 3.47 16.76
N THR A 45 10.04 4.60 16.26
CA THR A 45 8.60 4.74 15.99
C THR A 45 8.14 3.69 14.97
N LYS A 46 7.05 2.98 15.27
CA LYS A 46 6.36 2.14 14.28
C LYS A 46 5.44 3.00 13.43
N VAL A 47 5.81 3.20 12.17
CA VAL A 47 5.08 4.03 11.21
C VAL A 47 4.04 3.20 10.46
N TRP A 48 2.80 3.67 10.51
CA TRP A 48 1.66 3.12 9.79
C TRP A 48 1.29 4.06 8.65
N LEU A 49 1.34 3.57 7.41
CA LEU A 49 0.94 4.33 6.25
C LEU A 49 -0.40 3.82 5.74
N SER A 50 -1.37 4.72 5.65
CA SER A 50 -2.67 4.41 5.06
C SER A 50 -2.94 5.28 3.84
N TYR A 51 -3.51 4.68 2.81
CA TYR A 51 -3.88 5.38 1.59
C TYR A 51 -5.10 4.74 0.94
N THR A 52 -5.90 5.56 0.25
CA THR A 52 -7.05 5.11 -0.53
C THR A 52 -6.60 4.59 -1.90
N SER A 53 -7.43 3.75 -2.54
CA SER A 53 -7.11 3.14 -3.84
C SER A 53 -6.71 4.14 -4.93
N ASN A 54 -7.34 5.32 -4.96
CA ASN A 54 -7.04 6.34 -5.96
C ASN A 54 -5.61 6.90 -5.89
N ILE A 55 -4.90 6.75 -4.76
CA ILE A 55 -3.46 7.06 -4.66
C ILE A 55 -2.66 6.10 -5.54
N ILE A 56 -3.02 4.81 -5.54
CA ILE A 56 -2.41 3.80 -6.39
C ILE A 56 -2.86 3.94 -7.84
N SER A 57 -4.12 4.34 -8.13
CA SER A 57 -4.53 4.67 -9.50
C SER A 57 -3.66 5.77 -10.09
N SER A 58 -3.28 6.76 -9.28
CA SER A 58 -2.48 7.91 -9.69
C SER A 58 -0.99 7.57 -9.85
N GLY A 59 -0.20 8.59 -10.22
CA GLY A 59 1.26 8.49 -10.21
C GLY A 59 1.86 8.39 -8.81
N CYS A 60 1.09 8.67 -7.75
CA CYS A 60 1.55 8.56 -6.36
C CYS A 60 1.97 7.13 -5.97
N ARG A 61 1.54 6.13 -6.74
CA ARG A 61 1.97 4.73 -6.64
C ARG A 61 3.48 4.58 -6.53
N GLU A 62 4.25 5.34 -7.31
CA GLU A 62 5.72 5.21 -7.31
C GLU A 62 6.36 5.74 -6.02
N GLN A 63 5.77 6.75 -5.40
CA GLN A 63 6.20 7.24 -4.08
C GLN A 63 5.88 6.20 -2.99
N ILE A 64 4.71 5.55 -3.05
CA ILE A 64 4.36 4.47 -2.12
C ILE A 64 5.31 3.28 -2.31
N ARG A 65 5.59 2.88 -3.55
CA ARG A 65 6.56 1.83 -3.90
C ARG A 65 7.96 2.15 -3.35
N TYR A 66 8.43 3.38 -3.50
CA TYR A 66 9.72 3.83 -2.95
C TYR A 66 9.76 3.71 -1.42
N ILE A 67 8.70 4.16 -0.74
CA ILE A 67 8.58 4.06 0.72
C ILE A 67 8.63 2.59 1.18
N ALA A 68 7.97 1.68 0.45
CA ALA A 68 7.97 0.25 0.73
C ALA A 68 9.34 -0.40 0.46
N GLU A 69 9.93 -0.14 -0.71
CA GLU A 69 11.23 -0.64 -1.15
C GLU A 69 12.36 -0.30 -0.16
N HIS A 70 12.32 0.91 0.42
CA HIS A 70 13.32 1.38 1.37
C HIS A 70 12.94 1.16 2.84
N HIS A 71 11.92 0.34 3.11
CA HIS A 71 11.48 -0.02 4.46
C HIS A 71 11.20 1.18 5.39
N MET A 72 10.74 2.30 4.82
CA MET A 72 10.50 3.53 5.59
C MET A 72 9.25 3.45 6.47
N THR A 73 8.39 2.45 6.24
CA THR A 73 7.16 2.23 7.00
C THR A 73 6.98 0.75 7.32
N GLN A 74 6.43 0.44 8.49
CA GLN A 74 6.31 -0.95 8.97
C GLN A 74 4.93 -1.55 8.68
N VAL A 75 3.90 -0.73 8.51
CA VAL A 75 2.54 -1.21 8.26
C VAL A 75 1.90 -0.41 7.13
N PHE A 76 1.33 -1.13 6.16
CA PHE A 76 0.52 -0.55 5.09
C PHE A 76 -0.95 -0.92 5.29
N ILE A 77 -1.83 0.06 5.13
CA ILE A 77 -3.28 -0.13 5.16
C ILE A 77 -3.88 0.51 3.91
N THR A 78 -4.57 -0.28 3.10
CA THR A 78 -5.28 0.23 1.92
C THR A 78 -6.55 -0.57 1.66
N THR A 79 -7.36 -0.10 0.71
CA THR A 79 -8.56 -0.79 0.23
C THR A 79 -8.19 -1.77 -0.90
N ALA A 80 -9.12 -2.66 -1.28
CA ALA A 80 -8.88 -3.64 -2.36
C ALA A 80 -8.32 -3.00 -3.65
N GLY A 81 -8.89 -1.86 -4.07
CA GLY A 81 -8.41 -1.09 -5.22
C GLY A 81 -6.94 -0.66 -5.13
N GLY A 82 -6.41 -0.42 -3.93
CA GLY A 82 -4.99 -0.09 -3.73
C GLY A 82 -4.05 -1.28 -3.91
N ILE A 83 -4.57 -2.51 -3.81
CA ILE A 83 -3.82 -3.73 -4.07
C ILE A 83 -3.97 -4.14 -5.53
N GLU A 84 -5.20 -4.30 -6.03
CA GLU A 84 -5.45 -4.82 -7.37
C GLU A 84 -4.88 -3.91 -8.46
N GLU A 85 -4.98 -2.58 -8.31
CA GLU A 85 -4.47 -1.65 -9.33
C GLU A 85 -2.93 -1.57 -9.34
N ASP A 86 -2.26 -1.91 -8.24
CA ASP A 86 -0.80 -2.01 -8.23
C ASP A 86 -0.32 -3.19 -9.10
N PHE A 87 -0.97 -4.35 -8.95
CA PHE A 87 -0.70 -5.52 -9.80
C PHE A 87 -1.10 -5.29 -11.25
N ILE A 88 -2.29 -4.71 -11.50
CA ILE A 88 -2.74 -4.40 -12.87
C ILE A 88 -1.72 -3.50 -13.58
N LYS A 89 -1.11 -2.55 -12.88
CA LYS A 89 -0.09 -1.66 -13.45
C LYS A 89 1.22 -2.36 -13.82
N CYS A 90 1.50 -3.55 -13.29
CA CYS A 90 2.59 -4.39 -13.77
C CYS A 90 2.25 -5.11 -15.09
N LEU A 91 0.95 -5.25 -15.40
CA LEU A 91 0.46 -5.95 -16.60
C LEU A 91 0.10 -4.99 -17.74
N SER A 92 -0.38 -3.78 -17.44
CA SER A 92 -0.86 -2.80 -18.42
C SER A 92 -0.97 -1.38 -17.87
N ASP A 93 -0.90 -0.40 -18.76
CA ASP A 93 -0.87 1.02 -18.39
C ASP A 93 -2.25 1.61 -18.03
N PHE A 94 -2.22 2.67 -17.23
CA PHE A 94 -3.33 3.57 -17.00
C PHE A 94 -3.08 4.87 -17.77
N HIS A 95 -4.13 5.46 -18.36
CA HIS A 95 -3.97 6.62 -19.24
C HIS A 95 -4.63 7.87 -18.68
N LEU A 96 -4.05 9.04 -18.98
CA LEU A 96 -4.67 10.31 -18.66
C LEU A 96 -5.90 10.56 -19.53
N GLY A 97 -6.97 11.04 -18.91
CA GLY A 97 -8.23 11.45 -19.53
C GLY A 97 -8.76 12.73 -18.87
N ASP A 98 -10.08 12.85 -18.77
CA ASP A 98 -10.75 14.03 -18.22
C ASP A 98 -11.96 13.62 -17.35
N PHE A 99 -12.21 14.38 -16.29
CA PHE A 99 -13.36 14.18 -15.41
C PHE A 99 -14.70 14.30 -16.15
N ALA A 100 -14.75 15.13 -17.20
CA ALA A 100 -15.96 15.46 -17.96
C ALA A 100 -16.28 14.44 -19.07
N LEU A 101 -15.49 13.37 -19.24
CA LEU A 101 -15.76 12.35 -20.25
C LEU A 101 -17.10 11.64 -19.99
N ASP A 102 -17.95 11.57 -21.03
CA ASP A 102 -19.28 10.97 -20.97
C ASP A 102 -19.23 9.47 -20.68
N GLY A 103 -19.84 9.07 -19.56
CA GLY A 103 -19.84 7.69 -19.08
C GLY A 103 -20.51 6.70 -20.05
N LYS A 104 -21.54 7.13 -20.79
CA LYS A 104 -22.23 6.26 -21.76
C LYS A 104 -21.32 5.89 -22.93
N THR A 105 -20.56 6.85 -23.42
CA THR A 105 -19.57 6.64 -24.49
C THR A 105 -18.40 5.78 -24.00
N LEU A 106 -17.88 6.05 -22.80
CA LEU A 106 -16.81 5.24 -22.20
C LEU A 106 -17.23 3.78 -22.03
N ARG A 107 -18.42 3.53 -21.46
CA ARG A 107 -18.94 2.17 -21.25
C ARG A 107 -19.09 1.40 -22.57
N ARG A 108 -19.59 2.05 -23.63
CA ARG A 108 -19.70 1.42 -24.97
C ARG A 108 -18.36 1.02 -25.57
N ARG A 109 -17.28 1.67 -25.15
CA ARG A 109 -15.91 1.40 -25.61
C ARG A 109 -15.12 0.49 -24.67
N GLY A 110 -15.73 0.00 -23.58
CA GLY A 110 -15.02 -0.79 -22.57
C GLY A 110 -13.92 0.00 -21.85
N LEU A 111 -14.16 1.30 -21.58
CA LEU A 111 -13.23 2.15 -20.86
C LEU A 111 -13.80 2.49 -19.48
N ASN A 112 -13.05 2.18 -18.43
CA ASN A 112 -13.38 2.52 -17.05
C ASN A 112 -12.72 3.85 -16.68
N ARG A 113 -13.40 4.71 -15.91
CA ARG A 113 -12.89 6.04 -15.52
C ARG A 113 -12.70 6.14 -14.01
N THR A 114 -11.49 6.51 -13.59
CA THR A 114 -11.13 6.80 -12.19
C THR A 114 -10.68 8.25 -12.09
N GLY A 115 -11.61 9.16 -11.76
CA GLY A 115 -11.34 10.60 -11.81
C GLY A 115 -11.08 11.07 -13.25
N ASN A 116 -9.86 11.54 -13.52
CA ASN A 116 -9.33 11.87 -14.85
C ASN A 116 -8.38 10.79 -15.40
N LEU A 117 -8.44 9.56 -14.90
CA LEU A 117 -7.70 8.43 -15.46
C LEU A 117 -8.65 7.48 -16.19
N ILE A 118 -8.13 6.84 -17.22
CA ILE A 118 -8.82 5.84 -18.03
C ILE A 118 -8.08 4.51 -17.92
N VAL A 119 -8.85 3.47 -17.59
CA VAL A 119 -8.40 2.09 -17.47
C VAL A 119 -9.20 1.25 -18.46
N PRO A 120 -8.57 0.76 -19.55
CA PRO A 120 -9.23 -0.16 -20.46
C PRO A 120 -9.72 -1.42 -19.74
N ASN A 121 -10.89 -1.94 -20.11
CA ASN A 121 -11.43 -3.17 -19.49
C ASN A 121 -10.51 -4.39 -19.73
N ASP A 122 -9.75 -4.38 -20.82
CA ASP A 122 -8.72 -5.37 -21.14
C ASP A 122 -7.68 -5.54 -20.03
N ASN A 123 -7.36 -4.47 -19.29
CA ASN A 123 -6.46 -4.53 -18.14
C ASN A 123 -7.00 -5.48 -17.05
N TYR A 124 -8.32 -5.50 -16.84
CA TYR A 124 -8.95 -6.40 -15.87
C TYR A 124 -9.04 -7.84 -16.40
N CYS A 125 -9.20 -8.04 -17.71
CA CYS A 125 -9.14 -9.37 -18.32
C CYS A 125 -7.75 -9.99 -18.15
N LYS A 126 -6.68 -9.22 -18.41
CA LYS A 126 -5.30 -9.68 -18.16
C LYS A 126 -5.04 -10.00 -16.69
N PHE A 127 -5.61 -9.20 -15.79
CA PHE A 127 -5.51 -9.45 -14.36
C PHE A 127 -6.23 -10.74 -13.96
N GLU A 128 -7.43 -10.98 -14.47
CA GLU A 128 -8.16 -12.23 -14.26
C GLU A 128 -7.35 -13.44 -14.74
N GLU A 129 -6.82 -13.40 -15.97
CA GLU A 129 -5.98 -14.47 -16.53
C GLU A 129 -4.71 -14.74 -15.70
N TRP A 130 -4.12 -13.70 -15.14
CA TRP A 130 -2.95 -13.83 -14.26
C TRP A 130 -3.30 -14.34 -12.85
N PHE A 131 -4.45 -13.91 -12.32
CA PHE A 131 -4.82 -14.12 -10.93
C PHE A 131 -5.54 -15.44 -10.68
N GLU A 132 -6.32 -15.93 -11.64
CA GLU A 132 -7.05 -17.19 -11.59
C GLU A 132 -6.18 -18.38 -11.13
N PRO A 133 -4.99 -18.68 -11.72
CA PRO A 133 -4.16 -19.78 -11.27
C PRO A 133 -3.63 -19.62 -9.84
N ILE A 134 -3.46 -18.39 -9.36
CA ILE A 134 -3.04 -18.12 -7.97
C ILE A 134 -4.18 -18.46 -7.00
N ILE A 135 -5.41 -18.12 -7.37
CA ILE A 135 -6.60 -18.47 -6.57
C ILE A 135 -6.80 -19.99 -6.49
N ASP A 136 -6.60 -20.71 -7.60
CA ASP A 136 -6.66 -22.18 -7.61
C ASP A 136 -5.63 -22.79 -6.64
N LYS A 137 -4.38 -22.31 -6.69
CA LYS A 137 -3.31 -22.73 -5.76
C LYS A 137 -3.69 -22.43 -4.31
N MET A 138 -4.21 -21.24 -4.02
CA MET A 138 -4.65 -20.87 -2.67
C MET A 138 -5.80 -21.75 -2.17
N HIS A 139 -6.72 -22.14 -3.05
CA HIS A 139 -7.81 -23.06 -2.74
C HIS A 139 -7.26 -24.45 -2.39
N ASP A 140 -6.31 -24.96 -3.18
CA ASP A 140 -5.67 -26.26 -2.91
C ASP A 140 -4.91 -26.26 -1.58
N GLU A 141 -4.19 -25.19 -1.25
CA GLU A 141 -3.50 -25.03 0.05
C GLU A 141 -4.50 -24.97 1.23
N LEU A 142 -5.70 -24.40 1.03
CA LEU A 142 -6.76 -24.45 2.03
C LEU A 142 -7.28 -25.88 2.24
N GLU A 143 -7.60 -26.60 1.17
CA GLU A 143 -8.19 -27.93 1.24
C GLU A 143 -7.18 -29.00 1.72
N GLN A 144 -5.92 -28.91 1.30
CA GLN A 144 -4.90 -29.93 1.57
C GLN A 144 -4.16 -29.66 2.88
N ASP A 145 -3.75 -28.40 3.10
CA ASP A 145 -2.88 -28.02 4.22
C ASP A 145 -3.63 -27.27 5.34
N GLY A 146 -4.91 -26.96 5.14
CA GLY A 146 -5.73 -26.24 6.12
C GLY A 146 -5.34 -24.78 6.27
N VAL A 147 -4.74 -24.15 5.24
CA VAL A 147 -4.30 -22.76 5.30
C VAL A 147 -5.48 -21.82 5.48
N ILE A 148 -5.56 -21.14 6.63
CA ILE A 148 -6.55 -20.09 6.87
C ILE A 148 -6.05 -18.79 6.24
N TRP A 149 -6.62 -18.44 5.08
CA TRP A 149 -6.34 -17.21 4.37
C TRP A 149 -6.94 -15.98 5.06
N THR A 150 -6.13 -14.92 5.11
CA THR A 150 -6.54 -13.58 5.54
C THR A 150 -6.13 -12.59 4.44
N PRO A 151 -6.72 -11.38 4.39
CA PRO A 151 -6.32 -10.39 3.39
C PRO A 151 -4.81 -10.11 3.38
N SER A 152 -4.17 -10.02 4.54
CA SER A 152 -2.72 -9.80 4.63
C SER A 152 -1.90 -10.99 4.12
N LYS A 153 -2.28 -12.23 4.45
CA LYS A 153 -1.58 -13.43 3.94
C LYS A 153 -1.69 -13.54 2.42
N MET A 154 -2.88 -13.27 1.89
CA MET A 154 -3.15 -13.30 0.45
C MET A 154 -2.28 -12.30 -0.30
N VAL A 155 -2.25 -11.03 0.15
CA VAL A 155 -1.40 -10.00 -0.48
C VAL A 155 0.07 -10.43 -0.50
N VAL A 156 0.58 -10.93 0.63
CA VAL A 156 1.97 -11.40 0.73
C VAL A 156 2.23 -12.58 -0.22
N SER A 157 1.34 -13.58 -0.27
CA SER A 157 1.49 -14.76 -1.13
C SER A 157 1.53 -14.38 -2.61
N VAL A 158 0.55 -13.56 -3.04
CA VAL A 158 0.43 -13.11 -4.42
C VAL A 158 1.67 -12.31 -4.85
N SER A 159 2.28 -11.53 -3.95
CA SER A 159 3.49 -10.76 -4.25
C SER A 159 4.76 -11.59 -4.48
N PHE A 160 4.82 -12.85 -4.02
CA PHE A 160 5.98 -13.73 -4.23
C PHE A 160 5.86 -14.65 -5.44
N ASP A 161 4.63 -14.87 -5.92
CA ASP A 161 4.35 -15.65 -7.13
C ASP A 161 4.31 -14.78 -8.41
N ALA A 162 4.40 -13.45 -8.26
CA ALA A 162 4.46 -12.44 -9.34
C ALA A 162 5.89 -12.24 -9.88
#